data_AF-A0A8I6W7N5-F1
#
_entry.id   AF-A0A8I6W7N5-F1
#
_cell.length_a   1.000
_cell.length_b   1.000
_cell.length_c   1.000
_cell.angle_alpha   90.00
_cell.angle_beta   90.00
_cell.angle_gamma   90.00
#
_symmetry.space_group_name_H-M   'P 1'
#
loop_
_entity.id
_entity.type
_entity.pdbx_description
1 polymer ?
#
loop_
_entity_poly.entity_id
_entity_poly.type
_entity_poly.pdbx_seq_one_letter_code
_entity_poly.pdbx_strand_id
1 'polypeptide(L)'
;MMSPKQLLTTTLIVFSTLSIIKLLLLTHSSSPTSPARSGRSAWDVGGGSGNGTADTDGLNAKEFALLRSVVAARAPCRLLVFGLSPQLLALAAVNSGQGAATAFITDSAEDADSARQVLAGRGRGQGSVAVHRARYPDPAGEAWPLLRRARSSPVCRRPTGTVRKSGCRLALTSLPREVLDARWDVVVVDGPSGAGPGEPGRMGAIYTAAALARAAGGDAVDVAVHDMNRTVERWYAREYLCEDNLVAAKGRLWHFRVAAGGPPDAFCSTGPVQIL
;
A
#
# COMPACT_ATOMS: atom_id res chain seq x y z
N MET A 1 17.87 -60.11 -14.61
CA MET A 1 16.53 -59.52 -14.46
C MET A 1 16.39 -59.05 -13.03
N MET A 2 16.22 -57.74 -12.79
CA MET A 2 16.01 -57.22 -11.43
C MET A 2 14.63 -57.62 -10.93
N SER A 3 14.52 -58.04 -9.67
CA SER A 3 13.20 -58.33 -9.08
C SER A 3 12.37 -57.04 -8.94
N PRO A 4 11.03 -57.11 -8.95
CA PRO A 4 10.17 -55.94 -8.80
C PRO A 4 10.46 -55.11 -7.53
N LYS A 5 10.88 -55.77 -6.45
CA LYS A 5 11.28 -55.11 -5.20
C LYS A 5 12.59 -54.34 -5.37
N GLN A 6 13.57 -54.91 -6.06
CA GLN A 6 14.84 -54.24 -6.34
C GLN A 6 14.64 -53.04 -7.26
N LEU A 7 13.76 -53.15 -8.26
CA LEU A 7 13.41 -52.04 -9.15
C LEU A 7 12.77 -50.88 -8.38
N LEU A 8 11.79 -51.16 -7.51
CA LEU A 8 11.15 -50.11 -6.70
C LEU A 8 12.16 -49.40 -5.77
N THR A 9 13.07 -50.17 -5.16
CA THR A 9 14.06 -49.64 -4.22
C THR A 9 15.08 -48.76 -4.95
N THR A 10 15.57 -49.18 -6.13
CA THR A 10 16.48 -48.35 -6.93
C THR A 10 15.80 -47.10 -7.45
N THR A 11 14.54 -47.18 -7.88
CA THR A 11 13.76 -46.00 -8.31
C THR A 11 13.59 -44.98 -7.18
N LEU A 12 13.25 -45.42 -5.96
CA LEU A 12 13.12 -44.53 -4.79
C LEU A 12 14.44 -43.85 -4.43
N ILE A 13 15.55 -44.59 -4.46
CA ILE A 13 16.88 -44.02 -4.17
C ILE A 13 17.24 -42.97 -5.23
N VAL A 14 17.00 -43.23 -6.52
CA VAL A 14 17.28 -42.28 -7.60
C VAL A 14 16.44 -41.01 -7.47
N PHE A 15 15.14 -41.12 -7.18
CA PHE A 15 14.31 -39.92 -6.99
C PHE A 15 14.70 -39.13 -5.75
N SER A 16 15.08 -39.81 -4.66
CA SER A 16 15.55 -39.16 -3.44
C SER A 16 16.85 -38.38 -3.68
N THR A 17 17.83 -38.99 -4.36
CA THR A 17 19.11 -38.33 -4.66
C THR A 17 18.94 -37.17 -5.64
N LEU A 18 18.08 -37.29 -6.66
CA LEU A 18 17.76 -36.20 -7.58
C LEU A 18 17.09 -35.01 -6.87
N SER A 19 16.22 -35.27 -5.89
CA SER A 19 15.57 -34.22 -5.10
C SER A 19 16.57 -33.48 -4.21
N ILE A 20 17.52 -34.20 -3.60
CA ILE A 20 18.59 -33.62 -2.78
C ILE A 20 19.55 -32.78 -3.65
N ILE A 21 19.93 -33.27 -4.84
CA ILE A 21 20.77 -32.51 -5.78
C ILE A 21 20.06 -31.20 -6.20
N LYS A 22 18.75 -31.25 -6.47
CA LYS A 22 17.96 -30.06 -6.82
C LYS A 22 17.91 -29.06 -5.66
N LEU A 23 17.80 -29.54 -4.42
CA LEU A 23 17.84 -28.69 -3.22
C LEU A 23 19.22 -28.06 -3.04
N LEU A 24 20.30 -28.81 -3.26
CA LEU A 24 21.66 -28.31 -3.16
C LEU A 24 21.98 -27.27 -4.23
N LEU A 25 21.50 -27.46 -5.47
CA LEU A 25 21.62 -26.48 -6.57
C LEU A 25 20.85 -25.18 -6.29
N LEU A 26 19.71 -25.26 -5.59
CA LEU A 26 18.96 -24.09 -5.13
C LEU A 26 19.71 -23.34 -4.00
N THR A 27 20.48 -24.05 -3.17
CA THR A 27 21.31 -23.42 -2.12
C THR A 27 22.67 -22.90 -2.59
N HIS A 28 23.19 -23.40 -3.72
CA HIS A 28 24.46 -22.93 -4.33
C HIS A 28 24.28 -21.83 -5.37
N SER A 29 23.05 -21.38 -5.62
CA SER A 29 22.80 -20.14 -6.36
C SER A 29 23.04 -18.95 -5.41
N SER A 30 24.31 -18.70 -5.09
CA SER A 30 24.76 -17.42 -4.54
C SER A 30 24.38 -16.35 -5.54
N SER A 31 23.31 -15.61 -5.21
CA SER A 31 22.88 -14.46 -5.98
C SER A 31 24.04 -13.44 -5.99
N PRO A 32 24.41 -12.87 -7.14
CA PRO A 32 25.31 -11.73 -7.13
C PRO A 32 24.64 -10.64 -6.30
N THR A 33 25.37 -10.13 -5.31
CA THR A 33 25.02 -8.94 -4.54
C THR A 33 24.77 -7.83 -5.55
N SER A 34 23.49 -7.59 -5.85
CA SER A 34 23.11 -6.49 -6.71
C SER A 34 23.51 -5.21 -5.98
N PRO A 35 24.21 -4.27 -6.63
CA PRO A 35 24.46 -2.97 -6.01
C PRO A 35 23.10 -2.38 -5.65
N ALA A 36 22.99 -1.81 -4.44
CA ALA A 36 21.82 -1.07 -4.02
C ALA A 36 21.48 -0.07 -5.12
N ARG A 37 20.37 -0.30 -5.82
CA ARG A 37 19.87 0.63 -6.83
C ARG A 37 19.51 1.89 -6.06
N SER A 38 20.28 2.95 -6.24
CA SER A 38 19.88 4.28 -5.75
C SER A 38 18.45 4.51 -6.23
N GLY A 39 17.52 4.75 -5.31
CA GLY A 39 16.11 4.94 -5.63
C GLY A 39 15.99 5.94 -6.78
N ARG A 40 15.39 5.50 -7.89
CA ARG A 40 15.06 6.42 -8.98
C ARG A 40 13.98 7.35 -8.45
N SER A 41 14.15 8.66 -8.65
CA SER A 41 13.10 9.62 -8.33
C SER A 41 11.82 9.25 -9.08
N ALA A 42 10.66 9.39 -8.45
CA ALA A 42 9.37 9.22 -9.13
C ALA A 42 9.20 10.21 -10.31
N TRP A 43 10.08 11.22 -10.37
CA TRP A 43 10.14 12.26 -11.39
C TRP A 43 11.11 11.99 -12.53
N ASP A 44 11.98 10.97 -12.42
CA ASP A 44 13.01 10.63 -13.40
C ASP A 44 12.50 9.73 -14.56
N VAL A 45 11.18 9.66 -14.78
CA VAL A 45 10.62 8.91 -15.91
C VAL A 45 10.85 9.69 -17.22
N GLY A 46 12.07 9.61 -17.73
CA GLY A 46 12.46 10.07 -19.06
C GLY A 46 11.86 9.18 -20.15
N GLY A 47 11.23 9.80 -21.14
CA GLY A 47 10.59 9.15 -22.28
C GLY A 47 11.57 8.32 -23.10
N GLY A 48 11.48 7.00 -22.97
CA GLY A 48 12.10 6.03 -23.87
C GLY A 48 11.02 5.32 -24.67
N SER A 49 10.94 5.60 -25.97
CA SER A 49 10.21 4.77 -26.94
C SER A 49 10.93 3.42 -27.03
N GLY A 50 10.47 2.45 -26.22
CA GLY A 50 11.03 1.11 -26.14
C GLY A 50 9.92 0.08 -26.23
N ASN A 51 9.97 -0.74 -27.27
CA ASN A 51 9.01 -1.78 -27.57
C ASN A 51 9.07 -2.89 -26.49
N GLY A 52 7.98 -3.09 -25.74
CA GLY A 52 7.67 -4.37 -25.09
C GLY A 52 8.44 -4.79 -23.83
N THR A 53 8.43 -3.98 -22.76
CA THR A 53 8.45 -4.48 -21.37
C THR A 53 7.61 -3.56 -20.50
N ALA A 54 6.57 -4.09 -19.86
CA ALA A 54 5.65 -3.31 -19.04
C ALA A 54 6.44 -2.54 -17.95
N ASP A 55 6.33 -1.22 -17.97
CA ASP A 55 6.92 -0.30 -17.01
C ASP A 55 6.38 -0.63 -15.60
N THR A 56 7.20 -1.25 -14.73
CA THR A 56 6.70 -2.04 -13.58
C THR A 56 6.41 -1.26 -12.30
N ASP A 57 6.82 0.00 -12.19
CA ASP A 57 6.73 0.74 -10.90
C ASP A 57 5.43 1.55 -10.73
N GLY A 58 4.74 1.94 -11.81
CA GLY A 58 3.58 2.85 -11.74
C GLY A 58 2.20 2.19 -11.91
N LEU A 59 1.14 2.96 -11.70
CA LEU A 59 -0.22 2.56 -12.06
C LEU A 59 -0.33 2.37 -13.58
N ASN A 60 -0.83 1.21 -14.03
CA ASN A 60 -1.17 1.08 -15.45
C ASN A 60 -2.43 1.87 -15.80
N ALA A 61 -2.70 2.05 -17.10
CA ALA A 61 -3.83 2.87 -17.56
C ALA A 61 -5.20 2.45 -16.98
N LYS A 62 -5.43 1.14 -16.79
CA LYS A 62 -6.69 0.61 -16.25
C LYS A 62 -6.77 0.81 -14.73
N GLU A 63 -5.67 0.63 -14.02
CA GLU A 63 -5.54 0.94 -12.59
C GLU A 63 -5.80 2.43 -12.33
N PHE A 64 -5.13 3.30 -13.09
CA PHE A 64 -5.30 4.74 -12.94
C PHE A 64 -6.71 5.20 -13.32
N ALA A 65 -7.34 4.60 -14.34
CA ALA A 65 -8.73 4.89 -14.68
C ALA A 65 -9.69 4.53 -13.53
N LEU A 66 -9.51 3.38 -12.89
CA LEU A 66 -10.28 3.02 -11.68
C LEU A 66 -10.06 4.05 -10.58
N LEU A 67 -8.79 4.37 -10.26
CA LEU A 67 -8.47 5.34 -9.21
C LEU A 67 -9.10 6.71 -9.45
N ARG A 68 -9.01 7.23 -10.68
CA ARG A 68 -9.64 8.49 -11.07
C ARG A 68 -11.16 8.43 -10.90
N SER A 69 -11.80 7.32 -11.25
CA SER A 69 -13.25 7.17 -11.10
C SER A 69 -13.70 7.21 -9.64
N VAL A 70 -12.92 6.62 -8.72
CA VAL A 70 -13.19 6.66 -7.28
C VAL A 70 -13.09 8.10 -6.75
N VAL A 71 -12.04 8.83 -7.12
CA VAL A 71 -11.86 10.24 -6.72
C VAL A 71 -12.97 11.11 -7.32
N ALA A 72 -13.27 10.96 -8.61
CA ALA A 72 -14.29 11.75 -9.30
C ALA A 72 -15.69 11.54 -8.72
N ALA A 73 -16.02 10.32 -8.30
CA ALA A 73 -17.31 10.00 -7.69
C ALA A 73 -17.54 10.68 -6.33
N ARG A 74 -16.46 11.12 -5.65
CA ARG A 74 -16.53 11.82 -4.36
C ARG A 74 -16.25 13.31 -4.47
N ALA A 75 -15.64 13.78 -5.57
CA ALA A 75 -15.22 15.16 -5.74
C ALA A 75 -16.39 16.18 -5.77
N PRO A 76 -16.22 17.40 -5.23
CA PRO A 76 -15.08 17.86 -4.46
C PRO A 76 -15.01 17.19 -3.08
N CYS A 77 -13.85 16.68 -2.70
CA CYS A 77 -13.67 15.92 -1.47
C CYS A 77 -12.35 16.21 -0.75
N ARG A 78 -12.21 15.64 0.44
CA ARG A 78 -10.92 15.54 1.14
C ARG A 78 -10.22 14.25 0.70
N LEU A 79 -9.16 14.41 -0.10
CA LEU A 79 -8.35 13.34 -0.65
C LEU A 79 -6.97 13.28 0.04
N LEU A 80 -6.64 12.14 0.64
CA LEU A 80 -5.30 11.85 1.18
C LEU A 80 -4.59 10.85 0.28
N VAL A 81 -3.33 11.10 -0.04
CA VAL A 81 -2.52 10.20 -0.86
C VAL A 81 -1.20 9.92 -0.15
N PHE A 82 -0.99 8.68 0.26
CA PHE A 82 0.32 8.17 0.65
C PHE A 82 1.04 7.71 -0.62
N GLY A 83 2.12 8.39 -0.97
CA GLY A 83 2.78 8.26 -2.26
C GLY A 83 2.75 9.57 -3.03
N LEU A 84 3.74 9.76 -3.91
CA LEU A 84 3.85 10.94 -4.73
C LEU A 84 4.51 10.56 -6.06
N SER A 85 3.80 10.82 -7.14
CA SER A 85 4.27 10.64 -8.51
C SER A 85 3.53 11.61 -9.43
N PRO A 86 4.04 11.89 -10.64
CA PRO A 86 3.33 12.71 -11.61
C PRO A 86 1.90 12.22 -11.88
N GLN A 87 1.69 10.90 -11.93
CA GLN A 87 0.37 10.30 -12.14
C GLN A 87 -0.58 10.58 -10.97
N LEU A 88 -0.11 10.42 -9.73
CA LEU A 88 -0.92 10.70 -8.54
C LEU A 88 -1.24 12.18 -8.38
N LEU A 89 -0.32 13.09 -8.74
CA LEU A 89 -0.57 14.53 -8.70
C LEU A 89 -1.73 14.96 -9.61
N ALA A 90 -1.94 14.25 -10.73
CA ALA A 90 -3.08 14.53 -11.60
C ALA A 90 -4.43 14.29 -10.91
N LEU A 91 -4.49 13.52 -9.81
CA LEU A 91 -5.71 13.39 -8.99
C LEU A 91 -6.13 14.71 -8.34
N ALA A 92 -5.18 15.61 -8.04
CA ALA A 92 -5.52 16.95 -7.53
C ALA A 92 -6.23 17.81 -8.58
N ALA A 93 -6.04 17.54 -9.89
CA ALA A 93 -6.83 18.19 -10.93
C ALA A 93 -8.24 17.60 -11.04
N VAL A 94 -8.40 16.29 -10.80
CA VAL A 94 -9.70 15.61 -10.75
C VAL A 94 -10.52 16.10 -9.55
N ASN A 95 -9.88 16.26 -8.39
CA ASN A 95 -10.51 16.79 -7.18
C ASN A 95 -10.46 18.33 -7.14
N SER A 96 -11.34 18.97 -7.92
CA SER A 96 -11.42 20.44 -8.01
C SER A 96 -12.78 20.97 -7.56
N GLY A 97 -12.84 22.28 -7.27
CA GLY A 97 -14.05 22.94 -6.78
C GLY A 97 -13.94 23.43 -5.33
N GLN A 98 -14.97 24.13 -4.87
CA GLN A 98 -15.01 24.68 -3.52
C GLN A 98 -15.07 23.55 -2.48
N GLY A 99 -14.20 23.60 -1.47
CA GLY A 99 -14.11 22.57 -0.42
C GLY A 99 -13.21 21.39 -0.76
N ALA A 100 -12.71 21.29 -2.01
CA ALA A 100 -11.74 20.26 -2.38
C ALA A 100 -10.41 20.49 -1.63
N ALA A 101 -9.91 19.44 -0.99
CA ALA A 101 -8.63 19.45 -0.31
C ALA A 101 -7.87 18.16 -0.62
N THR A 102 -6.62 18.27 -1.07
CA THR A 102 -5.76 17.14 -1.37
C THR A 102 -4.47 17.23 -0.57
N ALA A 103 -4.07 16.16 0.11
CA ALA A 103 -2.78 16.06 0.80
C ALA A 103 -1.98 14.88 0.27
N PHE A 104 -0.73 15.12 -0.15
CA PHE A 104 0.22 14.09 -0.56
C PHE A 104 1.26 13.86 0.54
N ILE A 105 1.57 12.60 0.81
CA ILE A 105 2.54 12.17 1.81
C ILE A 105 3.65 11.40 1.11
N THR A 106 4.89 11.87 1.20
CA THR A 106 6.07 11.23 0.58
C THR A 106 7.22 11.10 1.59
N ASP A 107 8.12 10.15 1.39
CA ASP A 107 9.39 10.03 2.11
C ASP A 107 10.57 10.74 1.43
N SER A 108 10.44 11.05 0.14
CA SER A 108 11.43 11.78 -0.65
C SER A 108 11.24 13.30 -0.49
N ALA A 109 12.28 13.98 0.02
CA ALA A 109 12.30 15.43 0.09
C ALA A 109 12.35 16.06 -1.31
N GLU A 110 13.13 15.47 -2.20
CA GLU A 110 13.27 15.89 -3.59
C GLU A 110 11.92 15.82 -4.33
N ASP A 111 11.19 14.72 -4.15
CA ASP A 111 9.88 14.57 -4.79
C ASP A 111 8.88 15.59 -4.23
N ALA A 112 8.96 15.88 -2.93
CA ALA A 112 8.11 16.87 -2.29
C ALA A 112 8.37 18.28 -2.85
N ASP A 113 9.64 18.65 -3.03
CA ASP A 113 10.02 19.96 -3.55
C ASP A 113 9.64 20.10 -5.03
N SER A 114 9.87 19.04 -5.81
CA SER A 114 9.43 18.95 -7.21
C SER A 114 7.91 19.10 -7.35
N ALA A 115 7.14 18.40 -6.51
CA ALA A 115 5.69 18.53 -6.48
C ALA A 115 5.23 19.94 -6.13
N ARG A 116 5.84 20.57 -5.12
CA ARG A 116 5.49 21.94 -4.71
C ARG A 116 5.74 22.94 -5.84
N GLN A 117 6.83 22.78 -6.59
CA GLN A 117 7.11 23.63 -7.75
C GLN A 117 6.05 23.48 -8.84
N VAL A 118 5.64 22.24 -9.16
CA VAL A 118 4.56 21.97 -10.13
C VAL A 118 3.23 22.55 -9.65
N LEU A 119 2.94 22.44 -8.36
CA LEU A 119 1.68 22.91 -7.77
C LEU A 119 1.62 24.43 -7.58
N ALA A 120 2.77 25.13 -7.51
CA ALA A 120 2.82 26.59 -7.35
C ALA A 120 2.17 27.36 -8.51
N GLY A 121 2.13 26.76 -9.71
CA GLY A 121 1.45 27.33 -10.88
C GLY A 121 -0.07 27.15 -10.92
N ARG A 122 -0.68 26.51 -9.90
CA ARG A 122 -2.12 26.28 -9.88
C ARG A 122 -2.90 27.56 -9.58
N GLY A 123 -3.95 27.79 -10.37
CA GLY A 123 -4.81 28.97 -10.25
C GLY A 123 -5.70 28.94 -9.01
N ARG A 124 -6.16 30.14 -8.59
CA ARG A 124 -7.17 30.27 -7.51
C ARG A 124 -8.47 29.56 -7.93
N GLY A 125 -9.04 28.75 -7.02
CA GLY A 125 -10.28 28.01 -7.24
C GLY A 125 -10.13 26.50 -7.50
N GLN A 126 -8.90 25.97 -7.59
CA GLN A 126 -8.63 24.56 -7.91
C GLN A 126 -8.49 23.64 -6.67
N GLY A 127 -9.07 24.01 -5.53
CA GLY A 127 -8.91 23.31 -4.25
C GLY A 127 -7.56 23.55 -3.57
N SER A 128 -7.47 23.25 -2.27
CA SER A 128 -6.19 23.32 -1.53
C SER A 128 -5.37 22.05 -1.74
N VAL A 129 -4.09 22.18 -2.08
CA VAL A 129 -3.18 21.04 -2.20
C VAL A 129 -2.00 21.23 -1.26
N ALA A 130 -1.68 20.21 -0.46
CA ALA A 130 -0.54 20.19 0.44
C ALA A 130 0.34 18.97 0.15
N VAL A 131 1.65 19.12 0.38
CA VAL A 131 2.64 18.05 0.24
C VAL A 131 3.45 17.98 1.53
N HIS A 132 3.41 16.83 2.20
CA HIS A 132 4.07 16.60 3.47
C HIS A 132 5.11 15.48 3.35
N ARG A 133 6.23 15.66 4.04
CA ARG A 133 7.23 14.62 4.19
C ARG A 133 6.91 13.78 5.42
N ALA A 134 6.95 12.46 5.27
CA ALA A 134 6.83 11.51 6.36
C ALA A 134 8.11 10.70 6.52
N ARG A 135 8.29 10.14 7.72
CA ARG A 135 9.30 9.13 7.99
C ARG A 135 8.59 7.79 8.16
N TYR A 136 9.00 6.81 7.36
CA TYR A 136 8.54 5.42 7.49
C TYR A 136 9.68 4.60 8.10
N PRO A 137 9.60 4.25 9.39
CA PRO A 137 10.73 3.65 10.10
C PRO A 137 10.90 2.15 9.83
N ASP A 138 9.87 1.49 9.32
CA ASP A 138 9.80 0.03 9.22
C ASP A 138 10.16 -0.47 7.81
N PRO A 139 11.21 -1.29 7.66
CA PRO A 139 11.56 -1.91 6.39
C PRO A 139 10.53 -2.94 5.93
N ALA A 140 10.30 -3.07 4.62
CA ALA A 140 9.33 -4.00 4.05
C ALA A 140 9.58 -5.47 4.47
N GLY A 141 10.84 -5.85 4.65
CA GLY A 141 11.24 -7.19 5.13
C GLY A 141 10.79 -7.50 6.56
N GLU A 142 10.47 -6.49 7.37
CA GLU A 142 9.96 -6.67 8.75
C GLU A 142 8.44 -6.82 8.84
N ALA A 143 7.74 -6.85 7.70
CA ALA A 143 6.28 -6.87 7.66
C ALA A 143 5.65 -7.99 8.50
N TRP A 144 6.14 -9.22 8.36
CA TRP A 144 5.56 -10.35 9.12
C TRP A 144 5.77 -10.23 10.64
N PRO A 145 7.00 -10.03 11.16
CA PRO A 145 7.21 -9.78 12.57
C PRO A 145 6.39 -8.62 13.14
N LEU A 146 6.24 -7.52 12.39
CA LEU A 146 5.45 -6.36 12.79
C LEU A 146 3.96 -6.69 12.89
N LEU A 147 3.40 -7.35 11.87
CA LEU A 147 2.00 -7.76 11.85
C LEU A 147 1.68 -8.69 13.03
N ARG A 148 2.55 -9.67 13.29
CA ARG A 148 2.37 -10.59 14.43
C ARG A 148 2.34 -9.86 15.77
N ARG A 149 3.25 -8.90 15.98
CA ARG A 149 3.28 -8.07 17.19
C ARG A 149 2.04 -7.19 17.31
N ALA A 150 1.60 -6.58 16.19
CA ALA A 150 0.40 -5.76 16.15
C ALA A 150 -0.85 -6.56 16.53
N ARG A 151 -1.02 -7.78 16.00
CA ARG A 151 -2.11 -8.70 16.37
C ARG A 151 -2.16 -9.02 17.85
N SER A 152 -1.00 -9.13 18.52
CA SER A 152 -0.95 -9.35 19.98
C SER A 152 -1.16 -8.08 20.81
N SER A 153 -1.17 -6.89 20.20
CA SER A 153 -1.18 -5.62 20.91
C SER A 153 -2.58 -4.99 20.92
N PRO A 154 -3.22 -4.80 22.09
CA PRO A 154 -4.55 -4.18 22.18
C PRO A 154 -4.62 -2.80 21.54
N VAL A 155 -3.54 -2.00 21.64
CA VAL A 155 -3.48 -0.65 21.05
C VAL A 155 -3.40 -0.64 19.52
N CYS A 156 -3.10 -1.78 18.90
CA CYS A 156 -3.08 -1.95 17.44
C CYS A 156 -4.33 -2.64 16.88
N ARG A 157 -5.17 -3.22 17.74
CA ARG A 157 -6.38 -3.95 17.32
C ARG A 157 -7.54 -3.02 16.99
N ARG A 158 -7.59 -1.86 17.64
CA ARG A 158 -8.58 -0.82 17.37
C ARG A 158 -7.99 0.57 17.61
N PRO A 159 -8.18 1.53 16.69
CA PRO A 159 -7.88 2.92 16.97
C PRO A 159 -8.96 3.46 17.93
N THR A 160 -8.61 3.59 19.20
CA THR A 160 -9.43 4.30 20.19
C THR A 160 -9.06 5.78 20.19
N GLY A 161 -9.97 6.64 19.76
CA GLY A 161 -9.72 8.09 19.67
C GLY A 161 -9.00 8.49 18.38
N THR A 162 -8.24 9.59 18.43
CA THR A 162 -7.56 10.13 17.24
C THR A 162 -6.30 9.34 16.90
N VAL A 163 -6.05 9.10 15.61
CA VAL A 163 -4.86 8.36 15.12
C VAL A 163 -3.57 8.98 15.64
N ARG A 164 -3.54 10.31 15.81
CA ARG A 164 -2.42 11.06 16.40
C ARG A 164 -2.00 10.58 17.79
N LYS A 165 -2.94 10.10 18.61
CA LYS A 165 -2.69 9.61 19.96
C LYS A 165 -2.56 8.08 20.02
N SER A 166 -2.52 7.41 18.86
CA SER A 166 -2.40 5.96 18.80
C SER A 166 -1.10 5.48 19.45
N GLY A 167 -1.22 4.52 20.37
CA GLY A 167 -0.07 3.79 20.92
C GLY A 167 0.44 2.68 20.00
N CYS A 168 -0.26 2.38 18.89
CA CYS A 168 0.20 1.37 17.96
C CYS A 168 1.44 1.82 17.20
N ARG A 169 2.49 0.98 17.19
CA ARG A 169 3.73 1.21 16.45
C ARG A 169 3.55 1.41 14.94
N LEU A 170 2.50 0.82 14.35
CA LEU A 170 2.20 0.97 12.92
C LEU A 170 1.59 2.34 12.56
N ALA A 171 1.10 3.09 13.54
CA ALA A 171 0.49 4.39 13.29
C ALA A 171 1.57 5.44 12.96
N LEU A 172 1.40 6.16 11.85
CA LEU A 172 2.28 7.26 11.46
C LEU A 172 1.95 8.55 12.23
N THR A 173 2.17 8.53 13.55
CA THR A 173 1.79 9.63 14.46
C THR A 173 2.64 10.90 14.32
N SER A 174 3.75 10.83 13.58
CA SER A 174 4.60 11.98 13.26
C SER A 174 4.06 12.83 12.10
N LEU A 175 2.99 12.40 11.43
CA LEU A 175 2.34 13.18 10.39
C LEU A 175 1.71 14.47 10.96
N PRO A 176 1.58 15.53 10.14
CA PRO A 176 0.99 16.79 10.56
C PRO A 176 -0.44 16.64 11.11
N ARG A 177 -0.83 17.54 12.00
CA ARG A 177 -2.17 17.51 12.62
C ARG A 177 -3.28 17.67 11.58
N GLU A 178 -3.07 18.49 10.54
CA GLU A 178 -4.04 18.62 9.45
C GLU A 178 -4.26 17.32 8.66
N VAL A 179 -3.34 16.35 8.77
CA VAL A 179 -3.49 15.01 8.20
C VAL A 179 -4.21 14.09 9.17
N LEU A 180 -3.76 14.05 10.43
CA LEU A 180 -4.22 13.07 11.41
C LEU A 180 -5.54 13.39 12.11
N ASP A 181 -5.89 14.67 12.23
CA ASP A 181 -7.11 15.14 12.88
C ASP A 181 -8.22 15.45 11.85
N ALA A 182 -7.92 15.36 10.55
CA ALA A 182 -8.88 15.56 9.48
C ALA A 182 -9.72 14.30 9.18
N ARG A 183 -10.98 14.53 8.83
CA ARG A 183 -11.80 13.53 8.12
C ARG A 183 -11.37 13.48 6.66
N TRP A 184 -11.22 12.28 6.11
CA TRP A 184 -10.91 12.05 4.70
C TRP A 184 -12.06 11.30 4.05
N ASP A 185 -12.38 11.64 2.80
CA ASP A 185 -13.42 10.95 2.02
C ASP A 185 -12.82 9.84 1.16
N VAL A 186 -11.62 10.10 0.63
CA VAL A 186 -10.84 9.16 -0.17
C VAL A 186 -9.40 9.12 0.36
N VAL A 187 -8.86 7.91 0.54
CA VAL A 187 -7.46 7.68 0.88
C VAL A 187 -6.82 6.76 -0.15
N VAL A 188 -5.67 7.16 -0.68
CA VAL A 188 -4.91 6.37 -1.66
C VAL A 188 -3.59 5.98 -1.03
N VAL A 189 -3.21 4.70 -1.14
CA VAL A 189 -1.96 4.15 -0.62
C VAL A 189 -1.16 3.54 -1.78
N ASP A 190 -0.16 4.29 -2.21
CA ASP A 190 0.77 3.96 -3.29
C ASP A 190 2.25 4.16 -2.87
N GLY A 191 2.51 4.69 -1.67
CA GLY A 191 3.85 4.87 -1.11
C GLY A 191 3.96 4.51 0.37
N PRO A 192 5.18 4.29 0.90
CA PRO A 192 6.48 4.29 0.19
C PRO A 192 6.66 3.08 -0.74
N SER A 193 7.69 3.06 -1.59
CA SER A 193 7.88 2.03 -2.62
C SER A 193 8.01 0.62 -2.03
N GLY A 194 8.94 0.41 -1.09
CA GLY A 194 9.25 -0.91 -0.54
C GLY A 194 9.69 -1.92 -1.60
N ALA A 195 10.46 -1.48 -2.61
CA ALA A 195 10.94 -2.35 -3.69
C ALA A 195 11.95 -3.38 -3.19
N GLY A 196 12.68 -3.05 -2.12
CA GLY A 196 13.60 -3.94 -1.41
C GLY A 196 13.17 -4.28 0.01
N PRO A 197 13.64 -5.41 0.58
CA PRO A 197 13.34 -5.77 1.97
C PRO A 197 13.90 -4.80 3.01
N GLY A 198 14.98 -4.08 2.69
CA GLY A 198 15.57 -3.04 3.55
C GLY A 198 14.96 -1.65 3.35
N GLU A 199 14.10 -1.46 2.35
CA GLU A 199 13.47 -0.19 2.05
C GLU A 199 12.20 0.00 2.88
N PRO A 200 11.77 1.25 3.15
CA PRO A 200 10.53 1.49 3.87
C PRO A 200 9.31 0.86 3.17
N GLY A 201 8.51 0.12 3.93
CA GLY A 201 7.32 -0.57 3.41
C GLY A 201 6.00 0.17 3.66
N ARG A 202 4.94 -0.24 2.95
CA ARG A 202 3.59 0.37 3.07
C ARG A 202 2.80 -0.04 4.31
N MET A 203 3.39 -0.83 5.22
CA MET A 203 2.73 -1.32 6.44
C MET A 203 2.08 -0.20 7.26
N GLY A 204 2.85 0.86 7.56
CA GLY A 204 2.36 1.99 8.35
C GLY A 204 1.34 2.85 7.60
N ALA A 205 1.49 3.00 6.28
CA ALA A 205 0.54 3.74 5.45
C ALA A 205 -0.83 3.04 5.39
N ILE A 206 -0.86 1.73 5.16
CA ILE A 206 -2.10 0.93 5.13
C ILE A 206 -2.78 0.96 6.50
N TYR A 207 -2.03 0.73 7.59
CA TYR A 207 -2.59 0.80 8.94
C TYR A 207 -3.18 2.19 9.24
N THR A 208 -2.44 3.25 8.92
CA THR A 208 -2.86 4.63 9.18
C THR A 208 -4.10 4.99 8.35
N ALA A 209 -4.16 4.59 7.08
CA ALA A 209 -5.34 4.76 6.23
C ALA A 209 -6.58 4.07 6.82
N ALA A 210 -6.44 2.80 7.22
CA ALA A 210 -7.51 2.06 7.86
C ALA A 210 -7.94 2.72 9.18
N ALA A 211 -6.99 3.18 10.00
CA ALA A 211 -7.28 3.79 11.28
C ALA A 211 -8.01 5.13 11.13
N LEU A 212 -7.61 5.96 10.15
CA LEU A 212 -8.30 7.20 9.81
C LEU A 212 -9.72 6.91 9.31
N ALA A 213 -9.90 5.92 8.43
CA ALA A 213 -11.22 5.54 7.92
C ALA A 213 -12.16 5.09 9.04
N ARG A 214 -11.67 4.26 9.97
CA ARG A 214 -12.45 3.75 11.11
C ARG A 214 -12.78 4.85 12.14
N ALA A 215 -11.90 5.85 12.29
CA ALA A 215 -12.08 6.97 13.21
C ALA A 215 -12.86 8.16 12.62
N ALA A 216 -13.06 8.22 11.30
CA ALA A 216 -13.60 9.37 10.59
C ALA A 216 -15.00 9.82 11.05
N GLY A 217 -15.83 8.87 11.50
CA GLY A 217 -17.26 9.12 11.73
C GLY A 217 -18.03 9.45 10.45
N GLY A 218 -19.35 9.29 10.48
CA GLY A 218 -20.23 9.58 9.34
C GLY A 218 -20.06 8.60 8.18
N ASP A 219 -20.09 9.11 6.94
CA ASP A 219 -20.06 8.28 5.73
C ASP A 219 -18.76 7.48 5.60
N ALA A 220 -18.86 6.34 4.91
CA ALA A 220 -17.74 5.48 4.61
C ALA A 220 -16.64 6.19 3.79
N VAL A 221 -15.40 5.80 4.06
CA VAL A 221 -14.20 6.30 3.39
C VAL A 221 -13.79 5.30 2.31
N ASP A 222 -13.57 5.80 1.10
CA ASP A 222 -13.04 4.99 0.00
C ASP A 222 -11.50 4.90 0.13
N VAL A 223 -10.96 3.69 0.27
CA VAL A 223 -9.52 3.44 0.41
C VAL A 223 -9.02 2.65 -0.79
N ALA A 224 -8.09 3.20 -1.55
CA ALA A 224 -7.45 2.52 -2.67
C ALA A 224 -6.00 2.14 -2.32
N VAL A 225 -5.61 0.89 -2.53
CA VAL A 225 -4.25 0.38 -2.23
C VAL A 225 -3.65 -0.23 -3.49
N HIS A 226 -2.47 0.22 -3.89
CA HIS A 226 -1.72 -0.32 -5.04
C HIS A 226 -0.79 -1.47 -4.62
N ASP A 227 -0.16 -2.11 -5.60
CA ASP A 227 0.72 -3.27 -5.41
C ASP A 227 0.12 -4.43 -4.62
N MET A 228 -1.19 -4.64 -4.74
CA MET A 228 -1.89 -5.76 -4.10
C MET A 228 -1.54 -7.14 -4.67
N ASN A 229 -0.62 -7.22 -5.63
CA ASN A 229 0.05 -8.47 -6.01
C ASN A 229 1.18 -8.86 -5.04
N ARG A 230 1.72 -7.91 -4.27
CA ARG A 230 2.78 -8.16 -3.28
C ARG A 230 2.21 -8.70 -1.97
N THR A 231 3.05 -9.40 -1.22
CA THR A 231 2.63 -10.10 0.00
C THR A 231 2.37 -9.14 1.16
N VAL A 232 3.20 -8.11 1.31
CA VAL A 232 3.09 -7.13 2.40
C VAL A 232 1.77 -6.38 2.33
N GLU A 233 1.47 -5.79 1.18
CA GLU A 233 0.25 -5.02 0.93
C GLU A 233 -0.99 -5.88 1.16
N ARG A 234 -1.01 -7.11 0.62
CA ARG A 234 -2.13 -8.04 0.81
C ARG A 234 -2.38 -8.37 2.28
N TRP A 235 -1.34 -8.70 3.03
CA TRP A 235 -1.51 -9.05 4.45
C TRP A 235 -2.06 -7.89 5.26
N TYR A 236 -1.52 -6.68 5.07
CA TYR A 236 -1.93 -5.52 5.83
C TYR A 236 -3.31 -5.00 5.40
N ALA A 237 -3.62 -5.00 4.11
CA ALA A 237 -4.95 -4.60 3.64
C ALA A 237 -6.03 -5.58 4.11
N ARG A 238 -5.79 -6.90 4.06
CA ARG A 238 -6.76 -7.88 4.59
C ARG A 238 -6.95 -7.76 6.10
N GLU A 239 -5.88 -7.49 6.84
CA GLU A 239 -5.93 -7.30 8.29
C GLU A 239 -6.73 -6.06 8.70
N TYR A 240 -6.49 -4.93 8.03
CA TYR A 240 -6.96 -3.62 8.52
C TYR A 240 -8.08 -3.00 7.68
N LEU A 241 -8.17 -3.29 6.38
CA LEU A 241 -9.24 -2.80 5.50
C LEU A 241 -10.37 -3.80 5.31
N CYS A 242 -10.15 -5.08 5.61
CA CYS A 242 -11.13 -6.17 5.57
C CYS A 242 -11.62 -6.53 4.16
N GLU A 243 -11.69 -7.83 3.87
CA GLU A 243 -12.14 -8.32 2.57
C GLU A 243 -13.60 -7.98 2.28
N ASP A 244 -14.46 -7.98 3.30
CA ASP A 244 -15.87 -7.62 3.18
C ASP A 244 -16.10 -6.16 2.70
N ASN A 245 -15.09 -5.30 2.87
CA ASN A 245 -15.15 -3.92 2.39
C ASN A 245 -14.62 -3.77 0.95
N LEU A 246 -14.14 -4.84 0.29
CA LEU A 246 -13.60 -4.77 -1.07
C LEU A 246 -14.72 -4.49 -2.07
N VAL A 247 -14.64 -3.35 -2.77
CA VAL A 247 -15.64 -2.92 -3.76
C VAL A 247 -15.20 -3.26 -5.17
N ALA A 248 -13.92 -3.05 -5.48
CA ALA A 248 -13.38 -3.28 -6.82
C ALA A 248 -11.89 -3.63 -6.77
N ALA A 249 -11.45 -4.39 -7.76
CA ALA A 249 -10.04 -4.65 -8.01
C ALA A 249 -9.74 -4.51 -9.50
N LYS A 250 -8.65 -3.82 -9.83
CA LYS A 250 -8.14 -3.72 -11.21
C LYS A 250 -6.64 -3.84 -11.21
N GLY A 251 -6.12 -4.91 -11.84
CA GLY A 251 -4.68 -5.18 -11.82
C GLY A 251 -4.16 -5.28 -10.38
N ARG A 252 -3.20 -4.43 -10.04
CA ARG A 252 -2.57 -4.31 -8.71
C ARG A 252 -3.30 -3.33 -7.78
N LEU A 253 -4.29 -2.59 -8.25
CA LEU A 253 -5.03 -1.62 -7.46
C LEU A 253 -6.32 -2.25 -6.91
N TRP A 254 -6.50 -2.23 -5.59
CA TRP A 254 -7.75 -2.64 -4.94
C TRP A 254 -8.41 -1.42 -4.28
N HIS A 255 -9.73 -1.35 -4.32
CA HIS A 255 -10.55 -0.29 -3.75
C HIS A 255 -11.51 -0.88 -2.72
N PHE A 256 -11.42 -0.36 -1.51
CA PHE A 256 -12.22 -0.72 -0.35
C PHE A 256 -13.14 0.45 0.03
N ARG A 257 -14.30 0.15 0.59
CA ARG A 257 -15.20 1.13 1.20
C ARG A 257 -15.37 0.82 2.67
N VAL A 258 -14.72 1.61 3.51
CA VAL A 258 -14.58 1.33 4.94
C VAL A 258 -15.51 2.25 5.73
N ALA A 259 -16.51 1.67 6.38
CA ALA A 259 -17.39 2.39 7.29
C ALA A 259 -16.65 2.80 8.58
N ALA A 260 -17.05 3.93 9.17
CA ALA A 260 -16.61 4.31 10.49
C ALA A 260 -17.06 3.28 11.55
N GLY A 261 -16.33 3.19 12.65
CA GLY A 261 -16.58 2.15 13.66
C GLY A 261 -16.25 0.75 13.15
N GLY A 262 -16.75 -0.28 13.84
CA GLY A 262 -16.40 -1.67 13.59
C GLY A 262 -16.48 -2.51 14.87
N PRO A 263 -15.97 -3.75 14.84
CA PRO A 263 -15.89 -4.62 16.01
C PRO A 263 -15.17 -3.94 17.18
N PRO A 264 -15.50 -4.32 18.43
CA PRO A 264 -14.97 -3.64 19.60
C PRO A 264 -13.45 -3.79 19.77
N ASP A 265 -12.89 -4.87 19.25
CA ASP A 265 -11.54 -5.37 19.50
C ASP A 265 -10.80 -5.81 18.22
N ALA A 266 -11.29 -5.42 17.04
CA ALA A 266 -10.68 -5.72 15.75
C ALA A 266 -11.08 -4.71 14.67
N PHE A 267 -10.30 -4.66 13.58
CA PHE A 267 -10.69 -3.93 12.37
C PHE A 267 -11.76 -4.66 11.55
N CYS A 268 -11.70 -5.99 11.52
CA CYS A 268 -12.54 -6.84 10.69
C CYS A 268 -13.44 -7.73 11.54
N SER A 269 -14.70 -7.87 11.11
CA SER A 269 -15.64 -8.79 11.73
C SER A 269 -15.19 -10.22 11.48
N THR A 270 -15.22 -11.07 12.51
CA THR A 270 -14.97 -12.52 12.40
C THR A 270 -16.27 -13.32 12.21
N GLY A 271 -17.36 -12.65 11.85
CA GLY A 271 -18.65 -13.31 11.60
C GLY A 271 -18.63 -14.14 10.32
N PRO A 272 -19.38 -15.25 10.25
CA PRO A 272 -19.53 -15.99 9.00
C PRO A 272 -20.15 -15.05 7.95
N VAL A 273 -19.59 -15.07 6.73
CA VAL A 273 -20.18 -14.41 5.56
C VAL A 273 -21.61 -14.94 5.42
N GLN A 274 -22.60 -14.12 5.74
CA GLN A 274 -23.99 -14.46 5.43
C GLN A 274 -24.16 -14.30 3.92
N ILE A 275 -24.07 -15.42 3.22
CA ILE A 275 -24.50 -15.51 1.82
C ILE A 275 -26.03 -15.46 1.89
N LEU A 276 -26.61 -14.32 1.53
CA LEU A 276 -28.04 -14.14 1.26
C LEU A 276 -28.38 -14.71 -0.12
#